data_AF-A0AAV2CMU1-F1
#
_entry.id   AF-A0AAV2CMU1-F1
#
_cell.length_a   1.000
_cell.length_b   1.000
_cell.length_c   1.000
_cell.angle_alpha   90.00
_cell.angle_beta   90.00
_cell.angle_gamma   90.00
#
_symmetry.space_group_name_H-M   'P 1'
#
loop_
_entity.id
_entity.type
_entity.pdbx_description
1 polymer ?
#
loop_
_entity_poly.entity_id
_entity_poly.type
_entity_poly.pdbx_seq_one_letter_code
_entity_poly.pdbx_strand_id
1 'polypeptide(L)'
;MLGRRISPFLLLLAMVIAAVLCLHADVGRSPIFAAAHVKHCTGLTVVASTDTCCDVVRKDGITMKQLFHLNPHLDCDKIRFGMTLCTRG
;
A
#
# COMPACT_ATOMS: atom_id res chain seq x y z
N MET A 1 -55.29 20.88 -5.77
CA MET A 1 -53.82 20.89 -6.02
C MET A 1 -53.14 21.65 -4.90
N LEU A 2 -52.82 20.98 -3.79
CA LEU A 2 -52.23 21.61 -2.60
C LEU A 2 -50.73 21.77 -2.84
N GLY A 3 -50.34 22.88 -3.45
CA GLY A 3 -48.94 23.23 -3.66
C GLY A 3 -48.23 23.37 -2.32
N ARG A 4 -47.45 22.36 -1.94
CA ARG A 4 -46.58 22.37 -0.76
C ARG A 4 -45.65 23.57 -0.87
N ARG A 5 -45.99 24.68 -0.20
CA ARG A 5 -45.07 25.80 0.05
C ARG A 5 -44.04 25.31 1.06
N ILE A 6 -42.94 24.76 0.55
CA ILE A 6 -41.82 24.31 1.35
C ILE A 6 -41.27 25.54 2.07
N SER A 7 -41.31 25.53 3.40
CA SER A 7 -40.83 26.64 4.23
C SER A 7 -39.36 26.95 3.89
N PRO A 8 -38.95 28.23 3.80
CA PRO A 8 -37.56 28.59 3.54
C PRO A 8 -36.60 28.00 4.58
N PHE A 9 -37.07 27.80 5.82
CA PHE A 9 -36.32 27.11 6.86
C PHE A 9 -36.07 25.62 6.54
N LEU A 10 -37.03 24.95 5.90
CA LEU A 10 -36.89 23.54 5.50
C LEU A 10 -35.94 23.39 4.31
N LEU A 11 -35.93 24.37 3.38
CA LEU A 11 -34.95 24.44 2.30
C LEU A 11 -33.54 24.68 2.84
N LEU A 12 -33.37 25.65 3.75
CA LEU A 12 -32.08 25.93 4.39
C LEU A 12 -31.55 24.73 5.18
N LEU A 13 -32.42 24.05 5.94
CA LEU A 13 -32.05 22.86 6.68
C LEU A 13 -31.60 21.72 5.74
N ALA A 14 -32.32 21.49 4.64
CA ALA A 14 -31.94 20.48 3.64
C ALA A 14 -30.60 20.81 2.97
N MET A 15 -30.33 22.08 2.66
CA MET A 15 -29.06 22.53 2.09
C MET A 15 -27.89 22.32 3.06
N VAL A 16 -28.08 22.61 4.35
CA VAL A 16 -27.05 22.38 5.38
C VAL A 16 -26.79 20.89 5.58
N ILE A 17 -27.83 20.06 5.64
CA ILE A 17 -27.67 18.59 5.78
C ILE A 17 -26.94 18.00 4.57
N ALA A 18 -27.30 18.41 3.34
CA ALA A 18 -26.61 17.98 2.13
C ALA A 18 -25.14 18.39 2.14
N ALA A 19 -24.82 19.63 2.54
CA ALA A 19 -23.44 20.12 2.63
C ALA A 19 -22.62 19.34 3.67
N VAL A 20 -23.18 19.07 4.85
CA VAL A 20 -22.51 18.29 5.91
C VAL A 20 -22.28 16.83 5.47
N LEU A 21 -23.29 16.19 4.86
CA LEU A 21 -23.15 14.84 4.30
C LEU A 21 -22.07 14.76 3.20
N CYS A 22 -21.99 15.77 2.34
CA CYS A 22 -20.93 15.87 1.33
C CYS A 22 -19.54 16.04 1.95
N LEU A 23 -19.39 16.82 3.04
CA LEU A 23 -18.11 16.97 3.74
C LEU A 23 -17.63 15.66 4.37
N HIS A 24 -18.53 14.77 4.78
CA HIS A 24 -18.18 13.46 5.34
C HIS A 24 -17.95 12.37 4.27
N ALA A 25 -18.33 12.62 3.01
CA ALA A 25 -18.15 11.66 1.91
C ALA A 25 -16.69 11.57 1.39
N ASP A 26 -15.80 12.47 1.81
CA ASP A 26 -14.38 12.49 1.42
C ASP A 26 -13.47 11.64 2.31
N VAL A 27 -14.00 10.97 3.35
CA VAL A 27 -13.25 9.97 4.14
C VAL A 27 -13.22 8.63 3.39
N GLY A 28 -12.67 8.65 2.18
CA GLY A 28 -12.59 7.46 1.33
C GLY A 28 -11.49 7.51 0.29
N ARG A 29 -10.90 8.70 0.03
CA ARG A 29 -9.79 8.84 -0.92
C ARG A 29 -8.57 9.46 -0.29
N SER A 30 -8.17 8.93 0.85
CA SER A 30 -6.82 9.08 1.35
C SER A 30 -5.81 8.49 0.35
N PRO A 31 -4.90 9.29 -0.26
CA PRO A 31 -3.74 8.77 -0.99
C PRO A 31 -2.65 8.29 -0.02
N ILE A 32 -3.02 7.92 1.22
CA ILE A 32 -2.11 7.38 2.23
C ILE A 32 -1.65 5.96 1.80
N PHE A 33 -2.38 5.35 0.87
CA PHE A 33 -1.90 4.27 0.01
C PHE A 33 -1.90 4.74 -1.45
N ALA A 34 -1.15 5.81 -1.78
CA ALA A 34 -0.38 5.73 -3.02
C ALA A 34 0.43 4.46 -2.84
N ALA A 35 -0.05 3.37 -3.45
CA ALA A 35 0.42 2.02 -3.20
C ALA A 35 1.93 2.09 -2.97
N ALA A 36 2.37 1.84 -1.73
CA ALA A 36 3.73 1.43 -1.54
C ALA A 36 3.90 0.37 -2.62
N HIS A 37 4.74 0.66 -3.61
CA HIS A 37 4.93 -0.23 -4.74
C HIS A 37 5.69 -1.42 -4.15
N VAL A 38 5.00 -2.25 -3.37
CA VAL A 38 5.39 -3.61 -3.10
C VAL A 38 5.44 -4.19 -4.50
N LYS A 39 6.65 -4.24 -5.06
CA LYS A 39 6.91 -4.97 -6.29
C LYS A 39 6.28 -6.33 -6.06
N HIS A 40 5.35 -6.73 -6.92
CA HIS A 40 4.60 -7.97 -6.74
C HIS A 40 5.60 -9.09 -6.54
N CYS A 41 5.69 -9.62 -5.33
CA CYS A 41 6.69 -10.62 -5.02
C CYS A 41 6.11 -11.99 -5.39
N THR A 42 6.62 -12.57 -6.47
CA THR A 42 6.15 -13.86 -7.01
C THR A 42 7.08 -15.01 -6.66
N GLY A 43 8.27 -14.71 -6.13
CA GLY A 43 9.24 -15.69 -5.67
C GLY A 43 9.92 -15.27 -4.37
N LEU A 44 10.02 -16.22 -3.44
CA LEU A 44 10.56 -16.03 -2.11
C LEU A 44 11.75 -16.95 -1.89
N THR A 45 12.79 -16.44 -1.23
CA THR A 45 13.90 -17.24 -0.70
C THR A 45 14.08 -16.99 0.78
N VAL A 46 14.13 -18.09 1.53
CA VAL A 46 14.42 -18.09 2.97
C VAL A 46 15.91 -18.21 3.16
N VAL A 47 16.50 -17.25 3.88
CA VAL A 47 17.92 -17.19 4.21
C VAL A 47 18.30 -18.37 5.12
N ALA A 48 19.24 -19.20 4.69
CA ALA A 48 19.83 -20.27 5.49
C ALA A 48 20.87 -19.70 6.48
N SER A 49 21.33 -20.51 7.44
CA SER A 49 22.19 -20.06 8.54
C SER A 49 23.56 -19.52 8.09
N THR A 50 24.01 -19.89 6.89
CA THR A 50 25.28 -19.48 6.31
C THR A 50 25.13 -18.58 5.09
N ASP A 51 23.90 -18.22 4.72
CA ASP A 51 23.64 -17.47 3.49
C ASP A 51 24.07 -16.01 3.65
N THR A 52 24.81 -15.52 2.67
CA THR A 52 25.00 -14.08 2.41
C THR A 52 24.01 -13.61 1.33
N CYS A 53 23.85 -12.30 1.14
CA CYS A 53 23.12 -11.78 -0.02
C CYS A 53 23.71 -12.30 -1.35
N CYS A 54 25.04 -12.48 -1.44
CA CYS A 54 25.69 -13.04 -2.63
C CYS A 54 25.25 -14.48 -2.89
N ASP A 55 25.08 -15.28 -1.84
CA ASP A 55 24.60 -16.66 -1.95
C ASP A 55 23.16 -16.70 -2.44
N VAL A 56 22.28 -15.85 -1.90
CA VAL A 56 20.88 -15.72 -2.34
C VAL A 56 20.81 -15.33 -3.83
N VAL A 57 21.56 -14.31 -4.23
CA VAL A 57 21.59 -13.81 -5.62
C VAL A 57 22.06 -14.90 -6.58
N ARG A 58 23.10 -15.66 -6.20
CA ARG A 58 23.64 -16.77 -6.98
C ARG A 58 22.68 -17.96 -7.05
N LYS A 59 22.08 -18.34 -5.92
CA LYS A 59 21.13 -19.46 -5.82
C LYS A 59 19.89 -19.23 -6.68
N ASP A 60 19.39 -17.99 -6.71
CA ASP A 60 18.17 -17.64 -7.42
C ASP A 60 18.39 -17.12 -8.84
N GLY A 61 19.65 -16.95 -9.24
CA GLY A 61 20.03 -16.51 -10.58
C GLY A 61 19.61 -15.07 -10.89
N ILE A 62 19.65 -14.19 -9.88
CA ILE A 62 19.35 -12.75 -10.03
C ILE A 62 20.62 -11.91 -9.90
N THR A 63 20.48 -10.59 -9.94
CA THR A 63 21.55 -9.63 -9.65
C THR A 63 21.31 -8.94 -8.31
N MET A 64 22.38 -8.40 -7.71
CA MET A 64 22.26 -7.62 -6.47
C MET A 64 21.33 -6.40 -6.65
N LYS A 65 21.37 -5.77 -7.83
CA LYS A 65 20.47 -4.67 -8.18
C LYS A 65 19.01 -5.10 -8.18
N GLN A 66 18.69 -6.28 -8.72
CA GLN A 66 17.33 -6.83 -8.69
C GLN A 66 16.90 -7.16 -7.25
N LEU A 67 17.79 -7.73 -6.43
CA LEU A 67 17.50 -8.03 -5.03
C LEU A 67 17.12 -6.76 -4.25
N PHE A 68 17.91 -5.68 -4.36
CA PHE A 68 17.60 -4.40 -3.68
C PHE A 68 16.36 -3.72 -4.25
N HIS A 69 16.12 -3.84 -5.56
CA HIS A 69 14.92 -3.30 -6.18
C HIS A 69 13.64 -3.99 -5.68
N LEU A 70 13.70 -5.31 -5.43
CA LEU A 70 12.58 -6.08 -4.87
C LEU A 70 12.46 -5.93 -3.34
N ASN A 71 13.55 -5.57 -2.65
CA ASN A 71 13.60 -5.40 -1.19
C ASN A 71 14.26 -4.05 -0.84
N PRO A 72 13.55 -2.91 -1.01
CA PRO A 72 14.14 -1.57 -0.87
C PRO A 72 14.71 -1.24 0.51
N HIS A 73 14.33 -2.00 1.53
CA HIS A 73 14.77 -1.84 2.91
C HIS A 73 15.75 -2.94 3.35
N LEU A 74 16.23 -3.77 2.42
CA LEU A 74 17.18 -4.83 2.72
C LEU A 74 18.54 -4.24 3.07
N ASP A 75 19.02 -4.59 4.25
CA ASP A 75 20.39 -4.38 4.70
C ASP A 75 21.11 -5.74 4.68
N CYS A 76 22.03 -5.93 3.74
CA CYS A 76 22.72 -7.20 3.53
C CYS A 76 23.63 -7.60 4.70
N ASP A 77 24.06 -6.65 5.53
CA ASP A 77 24.87 -6.93 6.71
C ASP A 77 24.03 -7.40 7.90
N LYS A 78 22.69 -7.32 7.78
CA LYS A 78 21.74 -7.64 8.86
C LYS A 78 20.80 -8.79 8.51
N ILE A 79 21.03 -9.50 7.42
CA ILE A 79 20.23 -10.71 7.10
C ILE A 79 20.47 -11.79 8.15
N ARG A 80 19.44 -12.61 8.40
CA ARG A 80 19.45 -13.63 9.44
C ARG A 80 18.77 -14.89 8.95
N PHE A 81 19.13 -16.02 9.55
CA PHE A 81 18.45 -17.28 9.34
C PHE A 81 16.93 -17.12 9.47
N GLY A 82 16.18 -17.66 8.50
CA GLY A 82 14.72 -17.62 8.48
C GLY A 82 14.12 -16.32 7.93
N MET A 83 14.95 -15.32 7.60
CA MET A 83 14.47 -14.12 6.90
C MET A 83 14.02 -14.48 5.49
N THR A 84 12.87 -13.96 5.05
CA THR A 84 12.35 -14.17 3.71
C THR A 84 12.65 -12.96 2.82
N LEU A 85 13.30 -13.20 1.68
CA LEU A 85 13.62 -12.19 0.68
C LEU A 85 12.83 -12.42 -0.60
N CYS A 86 12.41 -11.34 -1.24
CA CYS A 86 11.79 -11.37 -2.56
C CYS A 86 12.84 -11.47 -3.66
N THR A 87 12.75 -12.50 -4.51
CA THR A 87 13.74 -12.76 -5.56
C THR A 87 13.13 -12.81 -6.95
N ARG A 88 11.81 -12.83 -7.08
CA ARG A 88 11.10 -12.64 -8.36
C ARG A 88 9.90 -11.72 -8.18
N GLY A 89 9.58 -10.95 -9.21
CA GLY A 89 8.40 -10.10 -9.28
C GLY A 89 8.05 -9.66 -10.68
#